data_AF-A0A7R9DNS3-F1
#
_entry.id   AF-A0A7R9DNS3-F1
#
_cell.length_a   1.000
_cell.length_b   1.000
_cell.length_c   1.000
_cell.angle_alpha   90.00
_cell.angle_beta   90.00
_cell.angle_gamma   90.00
#
_symmetry.space_group_name_H-M   'P 1'
#
loop_
_entity.id
_entity.type
_entity.pdbx_description
1 polymer ?
#
loop_
_entity_poly.entity_id
_entity_poly.type
_entity_poly.pdbx_seq_one_letter_code
_entity_poly.pdbx_strand_id
1 'polypeptide(L)'
;MDIAMSDNTVGSAKLMYTFLQNVPLEDCDSSQAPEVRPLDQTQLCAGGNLGKDACRGDSGGPLMGKIESPTTSQQQTYQLGIVSFGSIPCGSNKAPSVFTRVSEYLDWILDNIYP
;
A
#
# COMPACT_ATOMS: atom_id res chain seq x y z
N MET A 1 -9.08 -1.43 1.98
CA MET A 1 -8.13 -0.30 1.92
C MET A 1 -8.25 0.33 0.57
N ASP A 2 -8.04 1.64 0.45
CA ASP A 2 -8.08 2.37 -0.82
C ASP A 2 -6.72 3.02 -1.10
N ILE A 3 -6.37 3.12 -2.36
CA ILE A 3 -5.11 3.73 -2.81
C ILE A 3 -5.39 4.68 -3.96
N ALA A 4 -4.73 5.85 -3.95
CA ALA A 4 -4.67 6.72 -5.12
C ALA A 4 -3.76 6.10 -6.21
N MET A 5 -4.27 6.01 -7.44
CA MET A 5 -3.63 5.28 -8.54
C MET A 5 -3.55 6.08 -9.84
N SER A 6 -2.69 5.61 -10.74
CA SER A 6 -2.55 6.03 -12.14
C SER A 6 -2.69 4.82 -13.09
N ASP A 7 -3.06 5.07 -14.35
CA ASP A 7 -3.33 4.01 -15.34
C ASP A 7 -2.03 3.40 -15.91
N ASN A 8 -2.14 2.16 -16.38
CA ASN A 8 -1.12 1.12 -16.52
C ASN A 8 0.08 1.41 -17.43
N THR A 9 0.17 2.55 -18.13
CA THR A 9 1.29 2.85 -19.05
C THR A 9 1.52 4.33 -19.34
N VAL A 10 0.51 5.18 -19.17
CA VAL A 10 0.59 6.63 -19.39
C VAL A 10 -0.09 7.26 -18.19
N GLY A 11 0.64 8.09 -17.43
CA GLY A 11 0.10 8.71 -16.23
C GLY A 11 -1.30 9.30 -16.47
N SER A 12 -2.19 9.15 -15.50
CA SER A 12 -3.57 9.61 -15.66
C SER A 12 -3.64 11.13 -15.53
N ALA A 13 -4.42 11.78 -16.41
CA ALA A 13 -4.72 13.22 -16.29
C ALA A 13 -5.65 13.56 -15.12
N LYS A 14 -6.19 12.54 -14.43
CA LYS A 14 -7.05 12.68 -13.25
C LYS A 14 -6.55 11.76 -12.14
N LEU A 15 -6.72 12.19 -10.90
CA LEU A 15 -6.47 11.33 -9.75
C LEU A 15 -7.42 10.12 -9.81
N MET A 16 -6.87 8.90 -9.81
CA MET A 16 -7.67 7.67 -9.73
C MET A 16 -7.51 7.04 -8.36
N TYR A 17 -8.34 6.04 -8.06
CA TYR A 17 -8.16 5.20 -6.90
C TYR A 17 -8.74 3.80 -7.13
N THR A 18 -8.30 2.81 -6.33
CA THR A 18 -8.94 1.50 -6.27
C THR A 18 -9.01 0.99 -4.84
N PHE A 19 -9.86 -0.02 -4.63
CA PHE A 19 -9.91 -0.76 -3.37
C PHE A 19 -9.05 -2.01 -3.46
N LEU A 20 -8.13 -2.16 -2.50
CA LEU A 20 -7.28 -3.32 -2.32
C LEU A 20 -7.67 -4.08 -1.05
N GLN A 21 -7.50 -5.40 -1.13
CA GLN A 21 -7.69 -6.32 -0.01
C GLN A 21 -6.41 -6.41 0.82
N ASN A 22 -6.55 -6.62 2.13
CA ASN A 22 -5.41 -6.90 3.00
C ASN A 22 -4.90 -8.31 2.73
N VAL A 23 -3.59 -8.47 2.60
CA VAL A 23 -2.94 -9.77 2.44
C VAL A 23 -1.98 -9.98 3.61
N PRO A 24 -2.09 -11.09 4.36
CA PRO A 24 -1.15 -11.43 5.42
C PRO A 24 0.30 -11.41 4.93
N LEU A 25 1.24 -10.95 5.78
CA LEU A 25 2.63 -10.78 5.39
C LEU A 25 3.28 -12.09 4.93
N GLU A 26 2.94 -13.21 5.57
CA GLU A 26 3.45 -14.55 5.22
C GLU A 26 3.00 -15.01 3.83
N ASP A 27 1.71 -14.83 3.51
CA ASP A 27 1.15 -15.13 2.20
C ASP A 27 1.79 -14.23 1.12
N CYS A 28 1.98 -12.96 1.47
CA CYS A 28 2.61 -12.00 0.58
C CYS A 28 4.07 -12.33 0.30
N ASP A 29 4.88 -12.57 1.33
CA ASP A 29 6.30 -12.94 1.21
C ASP A 29 6.46 -14.16 0.31
N SER A 30 5.61 -15.17 0.50
CA SER A 30 5.60 -16.39 -0.32
C SER A 30 5.25 -16.16 -1.78
N SER A 31 4.55 -15.07 -2.10
CA SER A 31 4.16 -14.69 -3.47
C SER A 31 5.16 -13.76 -4.17
N GLN A 32 6.15 -13.22 -3.45
CA GLN A 32 7.17 -12.34 -4.03
C GLN A 32 8.30 -13.13 -4.71
N ALA A 33 9.01 -12.45 -5.62
CA ALA A 33 10.22 -12.99 -6.23
C ALA A 33 11.31 -13.23 -5.15
N PRO A 34 12.17 -14.26 -5.31
CA PRO A 34 13.18 -14.60 -4.29
C PRO A 34 14.10 -13.44 -3.89
N GLU A 35 14.39 -12.51 -4.80
CA GLU A 35 15.27 -11.36 -4.57
C GLU A 35 14.65 -10.28 -3.68
N VAL A 36 13.32 -10.28 -3.55
CA VAL A 36 12.55 -9.33 -2.72
C VAL A 36 12.39 -9.83 -1.29
N ARG A 37 12.56 -11.14 -1.09
CA ARG A 37 12.35 -11.81 0.19
C ARG A 37 13.62 -11.78 1.06
N PRO A 38 13.47 -11.87 2.40
CA PRO A 38 12.22 -11.89 3.14
C PRO A 38 11.62 -10.48 3.30
N LEU A 39 10.29 -10.41 3.28
CA LEU A 39 9.57 -9.26 3.81
C LEU A 39 9.61 -9.29 5.35
N ASP A 40 9.61 -8.10 5.95
CA ASP A 40 9.62 -7.89 7.40
C ASP A 40 8.41 -7.05 7.86
N GLN A 41 8.32 -6.83 9.18
CA GLN A 41 7.17 -6.16 9.79
C GLN A 41 7.06 -4.69 9.39
N THR A 42 8.13 -4.06 8.88
CA THR A 42 8.09 -2.69 8.36
C THR A 42 7.34 -2.57 7.04
N GLN A 43 6.90 -3.70 6.48
CA GLN A 43 6.10 -3.76 5.27
C GLN A 43 4.69 -4.33 5.55
N LEU A 44 3.76 -3.97 4.69
CA LEU A 44 2.42 -4.56 4.61
C LEU A 44 2.08 -4.82 3.15
N CYS A 45 1.13 -5.71 2.91
CA CYS A 45 0.72 -6.08 1.56
C CYS A 45 -0.76 -5.86 1.33
N ALA A 46 -1.07 -5.36 0.13
CA ALA A 46 -2.43 -5.18 -0.30
C ALA A 46 -2.59 -5.52 -1.78
N GLY A 47 -3.74 -6.09 -2.14
CA GLY A 47 -4.10 -6.40 -3.52
C GLY A 47 -4.28 -7.89 -3.76
N GLY A 48 -3.69 -8.38 -4.84
CA GLY A 48 -3.88 -9.76 -5.32
C GLY A 48 -5.13 -9.98 -6.18
N ASN A 49 -5.81 -8.89 -6.58
CA ASN A 49 -6.90 -8.93 -7.53
C ASN A 49 -6.41 -8.56 -8.93
N LEU A 50 -6.88 -9.29 -9.95
CA LEU A 50 -6.55 -8.99 -11.34
C LEU A 50 -7.03 -7.57 -11.71
N GLY A 51 -6.16 -6.79 -12.35
CA GLY A 51 -6.48 -5.44 -12.83
C GLY A 51 -6.61 -4.37 -11.75
N LYS A 52 -6.24 -4.65 -10.49
CA LYS A 52 -6.26 -3.68 -9.39
C LYS A 52 -4.93 -3.71 -8.65
N ASP A 53 -4.13 -2.68 -8.86
CA ASP A 53 -2.80 -2.62 -8.28
C ASP A 53 -2.21 -1.21 -8.35
N ALA A 54 -1.37 -0.83 -7.40
CA ALA A 54 -0.57 0.39 -7.54
C ALA A 54 0.37 0.25 -8.75
N CYS A 55 0.60 1.32 -9.50
CA CYS A 55 1.44 1.24 -10.69
C CYS A 55 2.49 2.36 -10.76
N ARG A 56 3.22 2.40 -11.87
CA ARG A 56 4.26 3.39 -12.12
C ARG A 56 3.68 4.80 -12.05
N GLY A 57 4.22 5.63 -11.16
CA GLY A 57 3.72 6.98 -10.89
C GLY A 57 2.98 7.10 -9.56
N ASP A 58 2.63 5.96 -8.94
CA ASP A 58 1.93 5.93 -7.64
C ASP A 58 2.90 5.77 -6.46
N SER A 59 4.19 5.52 -6.71
CA SER A 59 5.23 5.40 -5.68
C SER A 59 5.23 6.60 -4.74
N GLY A 60 5.19 6.32 -3.43
CA GLY A 60 5.04 7.36 -2.39
C GLY A 60 3.59 7.75 -2.08
N GLY A 61 2.62 7.31 -2.88
CA GLY A 61 1.20 7.55 -2.64
C GLY A 61 0.66 6.80 -1.42
N PRO A 62 -0.46 7.27 -0.82
CA PRO A 62 -1.00 6.67 0.38
C PRO A 62 -1.87 5.43 0.07
N LEU A 63 -1.71 4.40 0.90
CA LEU A 63 -2.73 3.38 1.13
C LEU A 63 -3.53 3.78 2.37
N MET A 64 -4.83 4.00 2.20
CA MET A 64 -5.73 4.48 3.22
C MET A 64 -6.72 3.39 3.67
N GLY A 65 -7.27 3.55 4.86
CA GLY A 65 -8.36 2.72 5.35
C GLY A 65 -9.21 3.43 6.39
N LYS A 66 -10.49 3.06 6.42
CA LYS A 66 -11.43 3.52 7.46
C LYS A 66 -11.30 2.62 8.68
N ILE A 67 -10.96 3.22 9.81
CA ILE A 67 -10.82 2.55 11.11
C ILE A 67 -11.65 3.33 12.11
N GLU A 68 -12.25 2.63 13.07
CA GLU A 68 -12.92 3.28 14.19
C GLU A 68 -11.91 4.07 15.01
N SER A 69 -12.20 5.35 15.19
CA SER A 69 -11.40 6.26 15.98
C SER A 69 -11.45 5.85 17.46
N PRO A 70 -10.30 5.65 18.12
CA PRO A 70 -10.27 5.27 19.53
C PRO A 70 -10.78 6.38 20.46
N THR A 71 -10.88 7.62 19.96
CA THR A 71 -11.30 8.79 20.75
C THR A 71 -12.73 9.23 20.51
N THR A 72 -13.29 8.91 19.33
CA THR A 72 -14.63 9.40 18.95
C THR A 72 -15.65 8.29 18.67
N SER A 73 -15.22 7.02 18.60
CA SER A 73 -16.03 5.89 18.11
C SER A 73 -16.65 6.11 16.72
N GLN A 74 -16.12 7.06 15.96
CA GLN A 74 -16.52 7.33 14.58
C GLN A 74 -15.49 6.75 13.62
N GLN A 75 -15.94 6.33 12.44
CA GLN A 75 -15.05 5.89 11.37
C GLN A 75 -14.23 7.08 10.86
N GLN A 76 -12.90 6.96 10.90
CA GLN A 76 -11.96 7.95 10.38
C GLN A 76 -11.03 7.29 9.37
N THR A 77 -10.58 8.07 8.39
CA THR A 77 -9.60 7.61 7.40
C THR A 77 -8.19 7.78 7.95
N TYR A 78 -7.41 6.71 7.93
CA TYR A 78 -6.00 6.70 8.32
C TYR A 78 -5.13 6.28 7.13
N GLN A 79 -3.92 6.83 7.05
CA GLN A 79 -2.90 6.33 6.15
C GLN A 79 -2.23 5.12 6.78
N LEU A 80 -2.47 3.94 6.19
CA LEU A 80 -1.97 2.66 6.68
C LEU A 80 -0.62 2.31 6.07
N GLY A 81 -0.41 2.71 4.81
CA GLY A 81 0.80 2.39 4.08
C GLY A 81 1.22 3.46 3.08
N ILE A 82 2.42 3.29 2.54
CA ILE A 82 2.99 4.09 1.46
C ILE A 82 3.36 3.14 0.31
N VAL A 83 2.96 3.44 -0.92
CA VAL A 83 3.32 2.63 -2.10
C VAL A 83 4.84 2.52 -2.19
N SER A 84 5.34 1.29 -2.16
CA SER A 84 6.77 1.01 -2.27
C SER A 84 7.07 0.32 -3.60
N PHE A 85 6.66 -0.93 -3.77
CA PHE A 85 6.92 -1.70 -4.99
C PHE A 85 5.87 -2.77 -5.24
N GLY A 86 5.84 -3.26 -6.48
CA GLY A 86 4.90 -4.27 -6.94
C GLY A 86 5.36 -4.92 -8.24
N SER A 87 4.55 -5.82 -8.77
CA SER A 87 4.85 -6.51 -10.03
C SER A 87 4.73 -5.59 -11.24
N ILE A 88 5.56 -5.82 -12.26
CA ILE A 88 5.41 -5.21 -13.59
C ILE A 88 5.20 -6.34 -14.60
N PRO A 89 4.13 -6.30 -15.43
CA PRO A 89 3.07 -5.28 -15.48
C PRO A 89 2.17 -5.28 -14.23
N CYS A 90 1.63 -4.11 -13.87
CA CYS A 90 0.82 -3.94 -12.67
C CYS A 90 -0.52 -4.69 -12.80
N GLY A 91 -0.97 -5.32 -11.72
CA GLY A 91 -2.27 -6.00 -11.68
C GLY A 91 -2.40 -7.26 -12.56
N SER A 92 -1.32 -7.79 -13.15
CA SER A 92 -1.38 -8.93 -14.06
C SER A 92 -1.29 -10.30 -13.37
N ASN A 93 -0.62 -10.39 -12.22
CA ASN A 93 -0.13 -11.69 -11.70
C ASN A 93 -0.82 -12.16 -10.41
N LYS A 94 -1.85 -11.45 -9.91
CA LYS A 94 -2.42 -11.63 -8.56
C LYS A 94 -1.39 -11.58 -7.41
N ALA A 95 -0.14 -11.22 -7.68
CA ALA A 95 0.82 -10.89 -6.65
C ALA A 95 0.35 -9.60 -5.95
N PRO A 96 0.34 -9.54 -4.60
CA PRO A 96 0.06 -8.30 -3.88
C PRO A 96 1.20 -7.31 -4.08
N SER A 97 0.86 -6.02 -4.06
CA SER A 97 1.87 -4.96 -3.94
C SER A 97 2.30 -4.80 -2.49
N VAL A 98 3.53 -4.35 -2.32
CA VAL A 98 4.17 -4.12 -1.03
C VAL A 98 4.22 -2.63 -0.73
N PHE A 99 3.86 -2.31 0.49
CA PHE A 99 3.77 -0.96 1.02
C PHE A 99 4.63 -0.84 2.26
N THR A 100 5.22 0.33 2.49
CA THR A 100 5.80 0.66 3.81
C THR A 100 4.66 0.70 4.83
N ARG A 101 4.80 0.02 5.97
CA ARG A 101 3.82 0.01 7.06
C ARG A 101 3.98 1.25 7.92
N VAL A 102 3.09 2.23 7.78
CA VAL A 102 3.21 3.54 8.46
C VAL A 102 3.28 3.39 9.99
N SER A 103 2.58 2.41 10.57
CA SER A 103 2.59 2.20 12.02
C SER A 103 3.98 1.97 12.60
N GLU A 104 4.89 1.30 11.88
CA GLU A 104 6.25 1.01 12.38
C GLU A 104 7.17 2.23 12.32
N TYR A 105 6.75 3.29 11.63
CA TYR A 105 7.53 4.52 11.47
C TYR A 105 6.91 5.68 12.25
N LEU A 106 5.89 5.47 13.07
CA LEU A 106 5.23 6.55 13.82
C LEU A 106 6.21 7.28 14.74
N ASP A 107 7.09 6.58 15.45
CA ASP A 107 8.09 7.20 16.32
C ASP A 107 9.02 8.12 15.51
N TRP A 108 9.57 7.61 14.40
CA TRP A 108 10.40 8.41 13.49
C TRP A 108 9.63 9.61 12.91
N ILE A 109 8.37 9.43 12.51
CA ILE A 109 7.54 10.53 12.01
C ILE A 109 7.36 11.60 13.09
N LEU A 110 7.02 11.22 14.32
CA LEU A 110 6.78 12.14 15.43
C LEU A 110 8.04 12.89 15.84
N ASP A 111 9.20 12.23 15.77
CA ASP A 111 10.51 12.85 16.05
C ASP A 111 10.94 13.85 14.95
N ASN A 112 10.33 13.80 13.76
CA ASN A 112 10.75 14.60 12.59
C ASN A 112 9.63 15.50 12.03
N ILE A 113 8.47 15.59 12.68
CA ILE A 113 7.34 16.39 12.18
C ILE A 113 7.48 17.89 12.52
N TYR A 114 8.37 18.23 13.45
CA TYR A 114 8.70 19.60 13.83
C TYR A 114 10.18 19.90 13.53
N PRO A 115 10.53 21.11 13.05
CA PRO A 115 11.91 21.51 12.76
C PRO A 115 12.80 21.65 14.00
#